data_AF-A0A4V5NDF9-F1
#
_entry.id   AF-A0A4V5NDF9-F1
#
_cell.length_a   1.000
_cell.length_b   1.000
_cell.length_c   1.000
_cell.angle_alpha   90.00
_cell.angle_beta   90.00
_cell.angle_gamma   90.00
#
_symmetry.space_group_name_H-M   'P 1'
#
loop_
_entity.id
_entity.type
_entity.pdbx_description
1 polymer ?
#
loop_
_entity_poly.entity_id
_entity_poly.type
_entity_poly.pdbx_seq_one_letter_code
_entity_poly.pdbx_strand_id
1 'polypeptide(L)'
;MLSTAAQAMRTGMASLLESAKYSDLTLTCHGREFKEANTRTLSVENFDQATVQRMLSYLYTFDYDSGYIDSDAESSKELVKDREDKHTFTTIEKEVFGLVIDTEESSDIETAHADSNTITIHHILVYAIADYYDIPDLVELAVQNIHHQMYSEFQVEGFVKVVKKIYASTPDGEEKLRGLVHVVTAEQISELIQDDGFMDTISACPDLGAFTANVLRHTAELLQEVRKSKRLTEASFAQVVAGIEETEKKSFSLRLQWVSNADHKVMFLM
;
A
#
# COMPACT_ATOMS: atom_id res chain seq x y z
N MET A 1 -19.19 -10.88 -6.89
CA MET A 1 -20.49 -10.36 -6.41
C MET A 1 -21.04 -11.35 -5.39
N LEU A 2 -21.51 -10.87 -4.24
CA LEU A 2 -22.22 -11.71 -3.27
C LEU A 2 -23.71 -11.80 -3.62
N SER A 3 -24.37 -12.85 -3.12
CA SER A 3 -25.81 -13.04 -3.36
C SER A 3 -26.64 -12.01 -2.59
N THR A 4 -27.85 -11.70 -3.08
CA THR A 4 -28.79 -10.80 -2.40
C THR A 4 -29.07 -11.21 -0.96
N ALA A 5 -29.09 -12.52 -0.67
CA ALA A 5 -29.24 -13.06 0.67
C ALA A 5 -28.02 -12.74 1.58
N ALA A 6 -26.80 -12.87 1.06
CA ALA A 6 -25.58 -12.53 1.80
C ALA A 6 -25.47 -11.01 2.06
N GLN A 7 -25.91 -10.18 1.10
CA GLN A 7 -25.99 -8.73 1.30
C GLN A 7 -26.96 -8.37 2.43
N ALA A 8 -28.19 -8.91 2.40
CA ALA A 8 -29.20 -8.67 3.42
C ALA A 8 -28.77 -9.18 4.81
N MET A 9 -28.06 -10.30 4.88
CA MET A 9 -27.50 -10.83 6.13
C MET A 9 -26.47 -9.87 6.75
N ARG A 10 -25.52 -9.34 5.96
CA ARG A 10 -24.56 -8.34 6.44
C ARG A 10 -25.21 -7.06 6.93
N THR A 11 -26.16 -6.51 6.18
CA THR A 11 -26.91 -5.31 6.61
C THR A 11 -27.66 -5.57 7.93
N GLY A 12 -28.25 -6.76 8.08
CA GLY A 12 -28.87 -7.19 9.33
C GLY A 12 -27.89 -7.24 10.50
N MET A 13 -26.70 -7.81 10.31
CA MET A 13 -25.67 -7.90 11.35
C MET A 13 -25.03 -6.56 11.70
N ALA A 14 -24.77 -5.68 10.72
CA ALA A 14 -24.31 -4.31 10.97
C ALA A 14 -25.26 -3.55 11.91
N SER A 15 -26.57 -3.68 11.69
CA SER A 15 -27.58 -3.07 12.55
C SER A 15 -27.61 -3.65 13.98
N LEU A 16 -27.15 -4.88 14.21
CA LEU A 16 -27.01 -5.44 15.55
C LEU A 16 -25.87 -4.79 16.34
N LEU A 17 -24.71 -4.56 15.69
CA LEU A 17 -23.58 -3.86 16.28
C LEU A 17 -23.95 -2.43 16.69
N GLU A 18 -24.62 -1.68 15.81
CA GLU A 18 -25.06 -0.31 16.09
C GLU A 18 -26.15 -0.23 17.17
N SER A 19 -27.10 -1.17 17.18
CA SER A 19 -28.28 -1.11 18.05
C SER A 19 -28.12 -1.79 19.40
N ALA A 20 -26.98 -2.44 19.68
CA ALA A 20 -26.69 -3.22 20.88
C ALA A 20 -27.67 -4.39 21.15
N LYS A 21 -28.55 -4.74 20.20
CA LYS A 21 -29.63 -5.70 20.42
C LYS A 21 -29.09 -7.13 20.51
N TYR A 22 -29.58 -7.85 21.52
CA TYR A 22 -29.23 -9.26 21.82
C TYR A 22 -27.78 -9.53 22.25
N SER A 23 -26.97 -8.49 22.47
CA SER A 23 -25.61 -8.65 23.01
C SER A 23 -25.63 -9.01 24.52
N ASP A 24 -24.57 -9.66 25.02
CA ASP A 24 -24.41 -10.15 26.40
C ASP A 24 -23.02 -9.89 27.03
N LEU A 25 -22.09 -9.33 26.26
CA LEU A 25 -20.72 -8.93 26.61
C LEU A 25 -20.60 -7.42 26.41
N THR A 26 -19.86 -6.65 27.22
CA THR A 26 -19.50 -5.24 26.98
C THR A 26 -18.00 -5.14 26.74
N LEU A 27 -17.58 -4.43 25.69
CA LEU A 27 -16.15 -4.15 25.45
C LEU A 27 -15.84 -2.70 25.84
N THR A 28 -14.84 -2.50 26.70
CA THR A 28 -14.35 -1.17 27.09
C THR A 28 -12.95 -0.96 26.54
N CYS A 29 -12.75 0.12 25.78
CA CYS A 29 -11.42 0.54 25.31
C CYS A 29 -11.14 1.94 25.81
N HIS A 30 -10.02 2.13 26.53
CA HIS A 30 -9.61 3.43 27.08
C HIS A 30 -10.72 4.20 27.83
N GLY A 31 -11.59 3.47 28.53
CA GLY A 31 -12.72 4.03 29.28
C GLY A 31 -13.98 4.35 28.46
N ARG A 32 -13.97 4.23 27.12
CA ARG A 32 -15.19 4.29 26.31
C ARG A 32 -15.79 2.89 26.16
N GLU A 33 -17.06 2.78 26.51
CA GLU A 33 -17.87 1.58 26.29
C GLU A 33 -18.26 1.47 24.81
N PHE A 34 -17.89 0.35 24.19
CA PHE A 34 -18.61 -0.19 23.05
C PHE A 34 -19.78 -1.00 23.61
N LYS A 35 -21.01 -0.54 23.32
CA LYS A 35 -22.24 -1.14 23.83
C LYS A 35 -22.63 -2.39 23.05
N GLU A 36 -21.74 -3.35 23.13
CA GLU A 36 -22.13 -4.70 23.46
C GLU A 36 -22.60 -4.71 24.96
N ALA A 37 -23.50 -5.59 25.41
CA ALA A 37 -24.38 -5.34 26.58
C ALA A 37 -24.10 -6.04 27.95
N ASN A 38 -24.97 -5.69 28.90
CA ASN A 38 -24.87 -5.56 30.38
C ASN A 38 -24.25 -6.64 31.30
N THR A 39 -23.61 -7.73 30.85
CA THR A 39 -23.30 -8.87 31.76
C THR A 39 -21.85 -9.28 31.99
N ARG A 40 -20.91 -8.90 31.12
CA ARG A 40 -19.47 -9.22 31.27
C ARG A 40 -18.64 -8.12 30.63
N THR A 41 -17.58 -7.62 31.26
CA THR A 41 -16.75 -6.55 30.66
C THR A 41 -15.40 -7.07 30.20
N LEU A 42 -15.01 -6.79 28.95
CA LEU A 42 -13.68 -7.03 28.40
C LEU A 42 -12.95 -5.69 28.23
N SER A 43 -11.81 -5.50 28.93
CA SER A 43 -10.97 -4.31 28.77
C SER A 43 -9.95 -4.52 27.65
N VAL A 44 -9.88 -3.58 26.71
CA VAL A 44 -8.86 -3.53 25.65
C VAL A 44 -8.02 -2.27 25.85
N GLU A 45 -6.77 -2.46 26.26
CA GLU A 45 -5.87 -1.36 26.68
C GLU A 45 -4.67 -1.20 25.74
N ASN A 46 -4.32 -2.25 24.97
CA ASN A 46 -3.15 -2.25 24.08
C ASN A 46 -3.40 -1.61 22.70
N PHE A 47 -4.66 -1.28 22.37
CA PHE A 47 -5.08 -0.79 21.07
C PHE A 47 -5.92 0.47 21.21
N ASP A 48 -5.76 1.40 20.28
CA ASP A 48 -6.58 2.60 20.22
C ASP A 48 -8.04 2.27 19.87
N GLN A 49 -8.93 3.23 20.09
CA GLN A 49 -10.34 2.99 19.92
C GLN A 49 -10.76 2.76 18.46
N ALA A 50 -10.16 3.45 17.48
CA ALA A 50 -10.54 3.30 16.08
C ALA A 50 -10.16 1.91 15.57
N THR A 51 -9.00 1.39 15.96
CA THR A 51 -8.55 0.02 15.66
C THR A 51 -9.49 -1.03 16.26
N VAL A 52 -9.89 -0.88 17.52
CA VAL A 52 -10.90 -1.76 18.15
C VAL A 52 -12.25 -1.69 17.42
N GLN A 53 -12.67 -0.49 17.01
CA GLN A 53 -13.91 -0.31 16.25
C GLN A 53 -13.85 -1.00 14.89
N ARG A 54 -12.73 -0.90 14.15
CA ARG A 54 -12.54 -1.59 12.85
C ARG A 54 -12.57 -3.11 13.01
N MET A 55 -11.96 -3.66 14.06
CA MET A 55 -12.07 -5.10 14.40
C MET A 55 -13.52 -5.50 14.68
N LEU A 56 -14.26 -4.73 15.49
CA LEU A 56 -15.67 -5.01 15.78
C LEU A 56 -16.56 -4.91 14.53
N SER A 57 -16.34 -3.91 13.66
CA SER A 57 -17.02 -3.84 12.36
C SER A 57 -16.83 -5.12 11.57
N TYR A 58 -15.58 -5.60 11.44
CA TYR A 58 -15.27 -6.83 10.73
C TYR A 58 -16.00 -8.05 11.28
N LEU A 59 -16.03 -8.23 12.61
CA LEU A 59 -16.70 -9.39 13.24
C LEU A 59 -18.21 -9.46 12.95
N TYR A 60 -18.85 -8.33 12.63
CA TYR A 60 -20.27 -8.27 12.30
C TYR A 60 -20.57 -8.23 10.80
N THR A 61 -19.69 -7.66 9.97
CA THR A 61 -19.97 -7.40 8.54
C THR A 61 -19.05 -8.18 7.59
N PHE A 62 -17.99 -8.81 8.10
CA PHE A 62 -16.84 -9.34 7.36
C PHE A 62 -16.04 -8.29 6.58
N ASP A 63 -16.16 -7.02 6.98
CA ASP A 63 -15.46 -5.89 6.37
C ASP A 63 -15.24 -4.75 7.40
N TYR A 64 -14.31 -3.84 7.14
CA TYR A 64 -14.10 -2.68 8.00
C TYR A 64 -13.79 -1.45 7.17
N ASP A 65 -14.37 -0.32 7.58
CA ASP A 65 -13.97 0.98 7.01
C ASP A 65 -12.46 1.16 7.16
N SER A 66 -11.81 1.63 6.10
CA SER A 66 -10.38 1.96 6.05
C SER A 66 -10.11 3.43 6.40
N GLY A 67 -11.14 4.29 6.35
CA GLY A 67 -11.03 5.73 6.18
C GLY A 67 -11.17 6.18 4.72
N TYR A 68 -11.31 5.25 3.78
CA TYR A 68 -11.51 5.53 2.36
C TYR A 68 -13.00 5.71 2.07
N ILE A 69 -13.43 6.97 1.89
CA ILE A 69 -14.72 7.25 1.24
C ILE A 69 -14.51 7.01 -0.25
N ASP A 70 -14.82 5.81 -0.72
CA ASP A 70 -14.88 5.49 -2.14
C ASP A 70 -15.81 6.50 -2.84
N SER A 71 -15.24 7.30 -3.76
CA SER A 71 -15.98 8.33 -4.50
C SER A 71 -17.07 7.74 -5.38
N ASP A 72 -16.95 6.45 -5.71
CA ASP A 72 -17.79 5.76 -6.68
C ASP A 72 -18.82 4.83 -5.99
N ALA A 73 -18.79 4.75 -4.66
CA ALA A 73 -19.75 4.00 -3.84
C ALA A 73 -21.09 4.74 -3.64
N GLU A 74 -21.80 5.04 -4.74
CA GLU A 74 -23.13 5.68 -4.72
C GLU A 74 -24.26 4.73 -4.25
N SER A 75 -23.95 3.72 -3.42
CA SER A 75 -24.86 2.64 -3.03
C SER A 75 -25.33 2.64 -1.56
N SER A 76 -24.92 3.61 -0.73
CA SER A 76 -25.25 3.64 0.71
C SER A 76 -25.81 4.98 1.24
N LYS A 77 -26.02 6.00 0.40
CA LYS A 77 -26.55 7.31 0.84
C LYS A 77 -28.04 7.34 1.18
N GLU A 78 -28.81 6.29 0.90
CA GLU A 78 -30.28 6.27 1.09
C GLU A 78 -30.72 5.58 2.40
N LEU A 79 -30.15 5.96 3.55
CA LEU A 79 -30.73 5.57 4.87
C LEU A 79 -30.49 6.57 6.03
N VAL A 80 -30.26 7.85 5.75
CA VAL A 80 -30.27 8.92 6.77
C VAL A 80 -31.32 10.00 6.44
N LYS A 81 -32.58 9.66 6.72
CA LYS A 81 -33.56 10.65 7.18
C LYS A 81 -33.98 10.24 8.58
N ASP A 82 -34.21 11.25 9.42
CA ASP A 82 -34.65 11.15 10.81
C ASP A 82 -33.59 10.67 11.82
N ARG A 83 -32.62 11.54 12.12
CA ARG A 83 -32.40 12.08 13.49
C ARG A 83 -31.43 13.26 13.52
N GLU A 84 -31.84 14.32 14.20
CA GLU A 84 -30.96 15.42 14.61
C GLU A 84 -30.19 15.00 15.87
N ASP A 85 -28.94 14.55 15.75
CA ASP A 85 -28.02 14.49 16.88
C ASP A 85 -26.62 14.94 16.44
N LYS A 86 -26.30 16.19 16.81
CA LYS A 86 -25.17 16.95 16.28
C LYS A 86 -23.91 16.70 17.10
N HIS A 87 -23.34 15.50 17.00
CA HIS A 87 -22.05 15.18 17.62
C HIS A 87 -20.88 15.80 16.85
N THR A 88 -20.64 17.09 17.10
CA THR A 88 -19.40 17.79 16.74
C THR A 88 -18.21 17.18 17.47
N PHE A 89 -17.16 16.84 16.73
CA PHE A 89 -15.90 16.33 17.24
C PHE A 89 -15.20 17.41 18.08
N THR A 90 -15.19 17.28 19.40
CA THR A 90 -14.65 18.30 20.31
C THR A 90 -13.17 18.06 20.61
N THR A 91 -12.31 18.88 19.99
CA THR A 91 -11.10 19.61 20.47
C THR A 91 -10.13 19.02 21.51
N ILE A 92 -10.38 17.87 22.12
CA ILE A 92 -9.64 17.35 23.29
C ILE A 92 -8.38 16.55 22.88
N GLU A 93 -8.29 16.08 21.64
CA GLU A 93 -7.18 15.22 21.19
C GLU A 93 -5.89 15.98 20.77
N LYS A 94 -5.86 17.32 20.86
CA LYS A 94 -4.70 18.12 20.44
C LYS A 94 -3.52 18.13 21.43
N GLU A 95 -3.65 17.62 22.65
CA GLU A 95 -2.60 17.69 23.69
C GLU A 95 -1.77 16.41 23.90
N VAL A 96 -2.09 15.28 23.24
CA VAL A 96 -1.37 14.00 23.45
C VAL A 96 -0.30 13.72 22.39
N PHE A 97 -0.43 14.26 21.17
CA PHE A 97 0.57 14.14 20.11
C PHE A 97 1.21 15.50 19.79
N GLY A 98 2.47 15.67 20.20
CA GLY A 98 3.24 16.91 20.07
C GLY A 98 3.68 17.24 18.64
N LEU A 99 2.74 17.65 17.80
CA LEU A 99 2.96 18.28 16.49
C LEU A 99 2.30 19.66 16.48
N VAL A 100 3.11 20.69 16.72
CA VAL A 100 2.66 22.09 16.62
C VAL A 100 2.65 22.48 15.15
N ILE A 101 1.46 22.62 14.58
CA ILE A 101 1.24 23.32 13.32
C ILE A 101 0.43 24.57 13.66
N ASP A 102 1.07 25.73 13.53
CA ASP A 102 0.38 27.02 13.61
C ASP A 102 -0.52 27.17 12.38
N THR A 103 -1.81 27.41 12.59
CA THR A 103 -2.72 27.80 11.50
C THR A 103 -3.78 28.73 12.08
N GLU A 104 -3.80 29.96 11.59
CA GLU A 104 -4.78 30.98 11.95
C GLU A 104 -6.17 30.60 11.42
N GLU A 105 -7.23 31.04 12.10
CA GLU A 105 -8.61 30.72 11.71
C GLU A 105 -8.94 31.30 10.32
N SER A 106 -9.26 30.42 9.36
CA SER A 106 -10.07 30.76 8.20
C SER A 106 -11.14 29.68 8.00
N SER A 107 -12.37 30.13 7.83
CA SER A 107 -13.56 29.28 7.82
C SER A 107 -13.87 28.72 6.43
N ASP A 108 -13.29 27.56 6.10
CA ASP A 108 -13.79 26.68 5.04
C ASP A 108 -13.63 25.22 5.49
N ILE A 109 -14.73 24.47 5.56
CA ILE A 109 -14.68 23.03 5.88
C ILE A 109 -14.46 22.27 4.57
N GLU A 110 -13.20 22.19 4.15
CA GLU A 110 -12.78 21.11 3.28
C GLU A 110 -12.85 19.80 4.08
N THR A 111 -13.57 18.81 3.56
CA THR A 111 -13.62 17.47 4.16
C THR A 111 -12.23 16.85 3.99
N ALA A 112 -11.40 16.94 5.03
CA ALA A 112 -10.03 16.42 5.00
C ALA A 112 -10.04 14.90 4.83
N HIS A 113 -9.88 14.44 3.59
CA HIS A 113 -9.61 13.05 3.27
C HIS A 113 -8.25 12.68 3.88
N ALA A 114 -8.20 11.55 4.60
CA ALA A 114 -6.94 11.04 5.14
C ALA A 114 -5.99 10.68 3.99
N ASP A 115 -4.69 10.96 4.15
CA ASP A 115 -3.67 10.56 3.20
C ASP A 115 -3.51 9.03 3.16
N SER A 116 -3.03 8.49 2.04
CA SER A 116 -2.90 7.03 1.82
C SER A 116 -1.94 6.39 2.81
N ASN A 117 -0.90 7.10 3.26
CA ASN A 117 0.00 6.59 4.30
C ASN A 117 -0.71 6.47 5.66
N THR A 118 -1.59 7.42 6.03
CA THR A 118 -2.47 7.32 7.20
C THR A 118 -3.47 6.17 7.07
N ILE A 119 -4.08 5.95 5.89
CA ILE A 119 -4.98 4.82 5.64
C ILE A 119 -4.22 3.48 5.74
N THR A 120 -3.02 3.39 5.16
CA THR A 120 -2.13 2.23 5.31
C THR A 120 -1.79 1.95 6.78
N ILE A 121 -1.55 2.99 7.58
CA ILE A 121 -1.33 2.87 9.04
C ILE A 121 -2.56 2.29 9.76
N HIS A 122 -3.79 2.65 9.37
CA HIS A 122 -5.00 2.01 9.91
C HIS A 122 -5.02 0.51 9.61
N HIS A 123 -4.67 0.09 8.39
CA HIS A 123 -4.64 -1.33 8.03
C HIS A 123 -3.54 -2.10 8.79
N ILE A 124 -2.38 -1.51 9.04
CA ILE A 124 -1.31 -2.11 9.87
C ILE A 124 -1.77 -2.28 11.34
N LEU A 125 -2.55 -1.33 11.86
CA LEU A 125 -3.16 -1.45 13.18
C LEU A 125 -4.22 -2.56 13.23
N VAL A 126 -5.06 -2.68 12.19
CA VAL A 126 -6.05 -3.75 12.07
C VAL A 126 -5.38 -5.13 11.92
N TYR A 127 -4.26 -5.22 11.20
CA TYR A 127 -3.41 -6.42 11.19
C TYR A 127 -2.94 -6.79 12.61
N ALA A 128 -2.40 -5.82 13.37
CA ALA A 128 -1.83 -6.06 14.68
C ALA A 128 -2.86 -6.52 15.72
N ILE A 129 -4.07 -5.95 15.72
CA ILE A 129 -5.15 -6.39 16.61
C ILE A 129 -5.71 -7.76 16.19
N ALA A 130 -5.75 -8.05 14.89
CA ALA A 130 -6.21 -9.34 14.38
C ALA A 130 -5.23 -10.49 14.67
N ASP A 131 -3.94 -10.23 14.58
CA ASP A 131 -2.88 -11.17 14.99
C ASP A 131 -2.94 -11.41 16.51
N TYR A 132 -3.06 -10.35 17.31
CA TYR A 132 -3.13 -10.44 18.78
C TYR A 132 -4.35 -11.25 19.30
N TYR A 133 -5.49 -11.22 18.61
CA TYR A 133 -6.69 -11.95 18.98
C TYR A 133 -6.94 -13.24 18.18
N ASP A 134 -5.94 -13.72 17.41
CA ASP A 134 -6.05 -14.92 16.55
C ASP A 134 -7.27 -14.88 15.62
N ILE A 135 -7.38 -13.85 14.75
CA ILE A 135 -8.45 -13.66 13.76
C ILE A 135 -7.86 -13.75 12.32
N PRO A 136 -7.61 -14.97 11.77
CA PRO A 136 -6.82 -15.13 10.55
C PRO A 136 -7.41 -14.46 9.31
N ASP A 137 -8.74 -14.51 9.16
CA ASP A 137 -9.43 -13.94 8.00
C ASP A 137 -9.36 -12.39 7.99
N LEU A 138 -9.23 -11.76 9.17
CA LEU A 138 -8.99 -10.32 9.30
C LEU A 138 -7.52 -9.96 9.07
N VAL A 139 -6.59 -10.81 9.52
CA VAL A 139 -5.16 -10.68 9.16
C VAL A 139 -4.99 -10.72 7.65
N GLU A 140 -5.65 -11.66 6.95
CA GLU A 140 -5.61 -11.75 5.50
C GLU A 140 -6.18 -10.49 4.82
N LEU A 141 -7.38 -10.05 5.22
CA LEU A 141 -7.99 -8.83 4.68
C LEU A 141 -7.13 -7.59 4.92
N ALA A 142 -6.50 -7.47 6.09
CA ALA A 142 -5.56 -6.38 6.39
C ALA A 142 -4.32 -6.42 5.48
N VAL A 143 -3.70 -7.58 5.27
CA VAL A 143 -2.58 -7.73 4.32
C VAL A 143 -3.00 -7.36 2.89
N GLN A 144 -4.18 -7.79 2.44
CA GLN A 144 -4.70 -7.46 1.11
C GLN A 144 -4.88 -5.93 0.94
N ASN A 145 -5.44 -5.26 1.94
CA ASN A 145 -5.65 -3.81 1.91
C ASN A 145 -4.33 -3.02 1.99
N ILE A 146 -3.36 -3.44 2.83
CA ILE A 146 -2.01 -2.85 2.87
C ILE A 146 -1.35 -2.97 1.50
N HIS A 147 -1.40 -4.15 0.88
CA HIS A 147 -0.85 -4.39 -0.45
C HIS A 147 -1.52 -3.51 -1.50
N HIS A 148 -2.84 -3.30 -1.44
CA HIS A 148 -3.53 -2.41 -2.37
C HIS A 148 -3.03 -0.96 -2.24
N GLN A 149 -3.01 -0.41 -1.03
CA GLN A 149 -2.56 0.96 -0.76
C GLN A 149 -1.10 1.17 -1.21
N MET A 150 -0.19 0.25 -0.86
CA MET A 150 1.25 0.36 -1.18
C MET A 150 1.58 0.24 -2.67
N TYR A 151 0.69 -0.30 -3.51
CA TYR A 151 0.92 -0.46 -4.96
C TYR A 151 0.00 0.39 -5.86
N SER A 152 -1.17 0.80 -5.39
CA SER A 152 -2.16 1.57 -6.18
C SER A 152 -2.25 3.04 -5.78
N GLU A 153 -1.94 3.36 -4.51
CA GLU A 153 -2.11 4.71 -3.93
C GLU A 153 -0.83 5.17 -3.23
N PHE A 154 0.33 4.68 -3.67
CA PHE A 154 1.63 4.96 -3.05
C PHE A 154 1.91 6.46 -2.95
N GLN A 155 2.27 6.91 -1.75
CA GLN A 155 2.66 8.30 -1.47
C GLN A 155 4.06 8.31 -0.83
N VAL A 156 4.97 9.08 -1.42
CA VAL A 156 6.34 9.28 -0.90
C VAL A 156 6.31 10.01 0.44
N GLU A 157 5.56 11.12 0.52
CA GLU A 157 5.52 11.96 1.72
C GLU A 157 4.96 11.19 2.92
N GLY A 158 5.78 11.09 3.98
CA GLY A 158 5.40 10.39 5.20
C GLY A 158 5.46 8.86 5.13
N PHE A 159 5.90 8.25 4.01
CA PHE A 159 6.01 6.78 3.88
C PHE A 159 6.87 6.15 4.99
N VAL A 160 7.88 6.86 5.50
CA VAL A 160 8.70 6.39 6.63
C VAL A 160 7.89 6.15 7.91
N LYS A 161 6.73 6.82 8.08
CA LYS A 161 5.79 6.55 9.18
C LYS A 161 5.17 5.16 9.04
N VAL A 162 4.83 4.74 7.81
CA VAL A 162 4.34 3.38 7.48
C VAL A 162 5.41 2.34 7.81
N VAL A 163 6.66 2.57 7.35
CA VAL A 163 7.80 1.69 7.65
C VAL A 163 7.98 1.49 9.16
N LYS A 164 8.03 2.60 9.92
CA LYS A 164 8.14 2.57 11.38
C LYS A 164 6.95 1.84 12.03
N LYS A 165 5.74 2.02 11.50
CA LYS A 165 4.54 1.38 12.03
C LYS A 165 4.57 -0.13 11.83
N ILE A 166 4.96 -0.63 10.65
CA ILE A 166 5.15 -2.06 10.40
C ILE A 166 6.15 -2.64 11.41
N TYR A 167 7.32 -2.02 11.54
CA TYR A 167 8.37 -2.51 12.46
C TYR A 167 8.00 -2.46 13.95
N ALA A 168 7.17 -1.49 14.36
CA ALA A 168 6.65 -1.41 15.72
C ALA A 168 5.44 -2.34 15.99
N SER A 169 4.73 -2.78 14.94
CA SER A 169 3.52 -3.60 15.03
C SER A 169 3.74 -5.08 14.70
N THR A 170 4.92 -5.48 14.22
CA THR A 170 5.23 -6.90 13.90
C THR A 170 6.46 -7.42 14.65
N PRO A 171 6.47 -8.69 15.10
CA PRO A 171 7.64 -9.29 15.74
C PRO A 171 8.79 -9.53 14.75
N ASP A 172 10.01 -9.75 15.25
CA ASP A 172 11.20 -9.81 14.39
C ASP A 172 11.27 -11.00 13.41
N GLY A 173 10.47 -12.04 13.63
CA GLY A 173 10.29 -13.17 12.71
C GLY A 173 9.14 -13.01 11.71
N GLU A 174 8.47 -11.86 11.68
CA GLU A 174 7.40 -11.58 10.71
C GLU A 174 8.02 -11.19 9.36
N GLU A 175 7.81 -12.03 8.34
CA GLU A 175 8.42 -11.84 7.01
C GLU A 175 7.45 -11.26 5.95
N LYS A 176 6.13 -11.27 6.16
CA LYS A 176 5.16 -10.88 5.13
C LYS A 176 5.09 -9.35 5.00
N LEU A 177 4.74 -8.63 6.08
CA LEU A 177 4.66 -7.16 6.03
C LEU A 177 6.05 -6.53 5.99
N ARG A 178 7.02 -7.06 6.76
CA ARG A 178 8.41 -6.59 6.68
C ARG A 178 9.02 -6.83 5.29
N GLY A 179 8.78 -7.98 4.66
CA GLY A 179 9.24 -8.27 3.30
C GLY A 179 8.55 -7.41 2.24
N LEU A 180 7.22 -7.21 2.35
CA LEU A 180 6.45 -6.33 1.47
C LEU A 180 7.02 -4.90 1.48
N VAL A 181 7.25 -4.32 2.67
CA VAL A 181 7.81 -2.96 2.76
C VAL A 181 9.26 -2.89 2.26
N HIS A 182 10.08 -3.94 2.36
CA HIS A 182 11.41 -3.96 1.72
C HIS A 182 11.32 -3.87 0.19
N VAL A 183 10.43 -4.65 -0.43
CA VAL A 183 10.25 -4.66 -1.89
C VAL A 183 9.74 -3.29 -2.36
N VAL A 184 8.65 -2.79 -1.79
CA VAL A 184 8.06 -1.49 -2.15
C VAL A 184 9.08 -0.35 -1.97
N THR A 185 9.84 -0.35 -0.86
CA THR A 185 10.90 0.66 -0.64
C THR A 185 11.99 0.59 -1.69
N ALA A 186 12.42 -0.62 -2.08
CA ALA A 186 13.50 -0.81 -3.03
C ALA A 186 13.09 -0.51 -4.47
N GLU A 187 11.81 -0.71 -4.82
CA GLU A 187 11.22 -0.31 -6.10
C GLU A 187 11.09 1.21 -6.19
N GLN A 188 10.63 1.88 -5.13
CA GLN A 188 10.42 3.34 -5.08
C GLN A 188 11.65 4.12 -4.57
N ILE A 189 12.81 3.46 -4.46
CA ILE A 189 13.99 4.02 -3.78
C ILE A 189 14.48 5.32 -4.42
N SER A 190 14.32 5.49 -5.73
CA SER A 190 14.77 6.70 -6.45
C SER A 190 14.02 7.96 -6.03
N GLU A 191 12.78 7.83 -5.56
CA GLU A 191 11.97 8.95 -5.07
C GLU A 191 12.16 9.12 -3.56
N LEU A 192 12.14 8.01 -2.81
CA LEU A 192 12.31 8.01 -1.35
C LEU A 192 13.65 8.59 -0.87
N ILE A 193 14.76 8.42 -1.62
CA ILE A 193 16.05 9.05 -1.27
C ILE A 193 16.10 10.56 -1.52
N GLN A 194 15.09 11.14 -2.16
CA GLN A 194 14.96 12.59 -2.37
C GLN A 194 14.08 13.24 -1.29
N ASP A 195 13.38 12.44 -0.47
CA ASP A 195 12.66 12.94 0.70
C ASP A 195 13.61 13.03 1.91
N ASP A 196 13.96 14.26 2.28
CA ASP A 196 14.79 14.53 3.46
C ASP A 196 14.14 13.94 4.73
N GLY A 197 12.81 13.94 4.83
CA GLY A 197 12.08 13.39 5.98
C GLY A 197 12.28 11.87 6.16
N PHE A 198 12.25 11.11 5.07
CA PHE A 198 12.57 9.69 5.01
C PHE A 198 14.03 9.43 5.37
N MET A 199 14.97 10.18 4.78
CA MET A 199 16.41 10.02 5.02
C MET A 199 16.83 10.35 6.46
N ASP A 200 16.37 11.48 7.00
CA ASP A 200 16.60 11.88 8.39
C ASP A 200 16.04 10.84 9.35
N THR A 201 14.79 10.42 9.14
CA THR A 201 14.11 9.45 10.02
C THR A 201 14.80 8.08 10.02
N ILE A 202 15.28 7.60 8.88
CA ILE A 202 16.05 6.35 8.80
C ILE A 202 17.40 6.49 9.51
N SER A 203 18.10 7.62 9.31
CA SER A 203 19.39 7.85 9.96
C SER A 203 19.30 7.93 11.49
N ALA A 204 18.17 8.43 12.00
CA ALA A 204 17.93 8.67 13.42
C ALA A 204 17.26 7.50 14.16
N CYS A 205 16.76 6.47 13.47
CA CYS A 205 15.97 5.39 14.07
C CYS A 205 16.76 4.06 14.10
N PRO A 206 17.31 3.63 15.26
CA PRO A 206 18.15 2.43 15.36
C PRO A 206 17.43 1.15 14.92
N ASP A 207 16.13 1.06 15.21
CA ASP A 207 15.29 -0.10 14.93
C ASP A 207 15.14 -0.38 13.41
N LEU A 208 15.37 0.64 12.57
CA LEU A 208 15.37 0.52 11.11
C LEU A 208 16.74 0.13 10.52
N GLY A 209 17.75 -0.17 11.34
CA GLY A 209 19.05 -0.63 10.85
C GLY A 209 18.96 -1.91 10.00
N ALA A 210 18.14 -2.88 10.43
CA ALA A 210 17.89 -4.11 9.69
C ALA A 210 17.11 -3.86 8.39
N PHE A 211 16.10 -2.98 8.43
CA PHE A 211 15.36 -2.52 7.26
C PHE A 211 16.29 -1.93 6.20
N THR A 212 17.13 -0.98 6.61
CA THR A 212 18.08 -0.28 5.73
C THR A 212 19.07 -1.26 5.09
N ALA A 213 19.61 -2.21 5.86
CA ALA A 213 20.52 -3.23 5.34
C ALA A 213 19.85 -4.16 4.30
N ASN A 214 18.57 -4.49 4.47
CA ASN A 214 17.81 -5.30 3.52
C ASN A 214 17.47 -4.53 2.24
N VAL A 215 17.02 -3.28 2.35
CA VAL A 215 16.75 -2.40 1.19
C VAL A 215 18.03 -2.15 0.39
N LEU A 216 19.17 -1.90 1.04
CA LEU A 216 20.47 -1.76 0.36
C LEU A 216 20.90 -3.05 -0.38
N ARG A 217 20.59 -4.22 0.17
CA ARG A 217 20.86 -5.51 -0.48
C ARG A 217 19.99 -5.70 -1.71
N HIS A 218 18.68 -5.50 -1.57
CA HIS A 218 17.72 -5.70 -2.66
C HIS A 218 17.93 -4.71 -3.81
N THR A 219 18.19 -3.44 -3.50
CA THR A 219 18.54 -2.43 -4.54
C THR A 219 19.85 -2.76 -5.26
N ALA A 220 20.85 -3.31 -4.57
CA ALA A 220 22.08 -3.80 -5.20
C ALA A 220 21.84 -5.04 -6.10
N GLU A 221 20.88 -5.90 -5.77
CA GLU A 221 20.45 -7.03 -6.61
C GLU A 221 19.70 -6.54 -7.86
N LEU A 222 18.71 -5.66 -7.70
CA LEU A 222 18.00 -5.02 -8.82
C LEU A 222 18.95 -4.31 -9.78
N LEU A 223 19.93 -3.54 -9.26
CA LEU A 223 20.96 -2.91 -10.08
C LEU A 223 21.84 -3.91 -10.82
N GLN A 224 22.10 -5.09 -10.28
CA GLN A 224 22.83 -6.16 -10.99
C GLN A 224 21.99 -6.75 -12.12
N GLU A 225 20.70 -7.02 -11.90
CA GLU A 225 19.80 -7.54 -12.94
C GLU A 225 19.60 -6.53 -14.08
N VAL A 226 19.38 -5.25 -13.77
CA VAL A 226 19.31 -4.18 -14.78
C VAL A 226 20.61 -4.09 -15.59
N ARG A 227 21.78 -4.22 -14.95
CA ARG A 227 23.09 -4.25 -15.64
C ARG A 227 23.28 -5.49 -16.51
N LYS A 228 22.81 -6.67 -16.08
CA LYS A 228 22.83 -7.90 -16.89
C LYS A 228 21.93 -7.76 -18.10
N SER A 229 20.68 -7.33 -17.90
CA SER A 229 19.69 -7.10 -18.96
C SER A 229 20.22 -6.12 -20.01
N LYS A 230 20.73 -4.94 -19.58
CA LYS A 230 21.32 -3.95 -20.48
C LYS A 230 22.46 -4.54 -21.35
N ARG A 231 23.39 -5.30 -20.76
CA ARG A 231 24.48 -5.95 -21.49
C ARG A 231 23.98 -6.98 -22.52
N LEU A 232 22.93 -7.73 -22.20
CA LEU A 232 22.33 -8.70 -23.13
C LEU A 232 21.67 -7.97 -24.32
N THR A 233 20.94 -6.88 -24.06
CA THR A 233 20.32 -6.05 -25.10
C THR A 233 21.37 -5.38 -26.00
N GLU A 234 22.42 -4.81 -25.42
CA GLU A 234 23.54 -4.21 -26.16
C GLU A 234 24.28 -5.25 -27.03
N ALA A 235 24.54 -6.45 -26.51
CA ALA A 235 25.15 -7.53 -27.28
C ALA A 235 24.27 -8.03 -28.42
N SER A 236 22.96 -8.18 -28.19
CA SER A 236 21.98 -8.54 -29.22
C SER A 236 21.91 -7.49 -30.34
N PHE A 237 21.87 -6.21 -29.97
CA PHE A 237 21.88 -5.11 -30.94
C PHE A 237 23.17 -5.09 -31.78
N ALA A 238 24.33 -5.26 -31.14
CA ALA A 238 25.62 -5.32 -31.84
C ALA A 238 25.71 -6.49 -32.85
N GLN A 239 25.14 -7.65 -32.51
CA GLN A 239 25.05 -8.79 -33.43
C GLN A 239 24.16 -8.49 -34.65
N VAL A 240 23.01 -7.83 -34.45
CA VAL A 240 22.12 -7.43 -35.55
C VAL A 240 22.82 -6.43 -36.49
N VAL A 241 23.49 -5.41 -35.95
CA VAL A 241 24.25 -4.43 -36.73
C VAL A 241 25.36 -5.10 -37.54
N ALA A 242 26.15 -5.98 -36.92
CA ALA A 242 27.21 -6.71 -37.61
C ALA A 242 26.67 -7.59 -38.76
N GLY A 243 25.52 -8.24 -38.55
CA GLY A 243 24.84 -9.02 -39.58
C GLY A 243 24.39 -8.17 -40.78
N ILE A 244 23.81 -6.99 -40.52
CA ILE A 244 23.44 -6.03 -41.56
C ILE A 244 24.68 -5.64 -42.38
N GLU A 245 25.76 -5.17 -41.73
CA GLU A 245 27.00 -4.81 -42.41
C GLU A 245 27.57 -5.95 -43.27
N GLU A 246 27.55 -7.19 -42.77
CA GLU A 246 28.05 -8.34 -43.53
C GLU A 246 27.18 -8.63 -44.77
N THR A 247 25.85 -8.52 -44.65
CA THR A 247 24.94 -8.67 -45.80
C THR A 247 25.10 -7.55 -46.83
N GLU A 248 25.33 -6.31 -46.40
CA GLU A 248 25.62 -5.20 -47.32
C GLU A 248 26.95 -5.39 -48.05
N LYS A 249 28.02 -5.77 -47.33
CA LYS A 249 29.33 -6.10 -47.93
C LYS A 249 29.22 -7.22 -48.96
N LYS A 250 28.47 -8.29 -48.65
CA LYS A 250 28.18 -9.38 -49.59
C LYS A 250 27.39 -8.91 -50.82
N SER A 251 26.34 -8.11 -50.62
CA SER A 251 25.51 -7.54 -51.70
C SER A 251 26.32 -6.62 -52.63
N PHE A 252 27.18 -5.78 -52.08
CA PHE A 252 28.06 -4.89 -52.84
C PHE A 252 29.13 -5.66 -53.63
N SER A 253 29.76 -6.66 -53.00
CA SER A 253 30.72 -7.56 -53.67
C SER A 253 30.09 -8.31 -54.86
N LEU A 254 28.89 -8.85 -54.67
CA LEU A 254 28.13 -9.48 -55.77
C LEU A 254 27.86 -8.49 -56.91
N ARG A 255 27.40 -7.27 -56.61
CA ARG A 255 27.16 -6.24 -57.65
C ARG A 255 28.44 -5.93 -58.45
N LEU A 256 29.59 -5.76 -57.80
CA LEU A 256 30.87 -5.55 -58.47
C LEU A 256 31.26 -6.74 -59.37
N GLN A 257 31.08 -7.97 -58.89
CA GLN A 257 31.40 -9.18 -59.66
C GLN A 257 30.48 -9.35 -60.88
N TRP A 258 29.21 -8.97 -60.77
CA TRP A 258 28.27 -8.93 -61.90
C TRP A 258 28.67 -7.89 -62.95
N VAL A 259 29.07 -6.68 -62.55
CA VAL A 259 29.52 -5.62 -63.48
C VAL A 259 30.79 -6.06 -64.23
N SER A 260 31.81 -6.55 -63.52
CA SER A 260 33.07 -7.02 -64.13
C SER A 260 32.84 -8.16 -65.15
N ASN A 261 31.93 -9.10 -64.84
CA ASN A 261 31.55 -10.18 -65.77
C ASN A 261 30.71 -9.70 -66.96
N ALA A 262 30.02 -8.56 -66.85
CA ALA A 262 29.30 -7.95 -67.97
C ALA A 262 30.28 -7.30 -68.96
N ASP A 263 31.24 -6.51 -68.47
CA ASP A 263 32.25 -5.85 -69.30
C ASP A 263 33.11 -6.86 -70.10
N HIS A 264 33.49 -7.98 -69.48
CA HIS A 264 34.20 -9.06 -70.17
C HIS A 264 33.37 -9.75 -71.26
N LYS A 265 32.03 -9.76 -71.16
CA LYS A 265 31.17 -10.29 -72.23
C LYS A 265 31.00 -9.31 -73.39
N VAL A 266 31.13 -8.00 -73.15
CA VAL A 266 31.08 -6.99 -74.22
C VAL A 266 32.37 -6.98 -75.04
N MET A 267 33.54 -7.17 -74.43
CA MET A 267 34.82 -7.27 -75.17
C MET A 267 34.96 -8.52 -76.04
N PHE A 268 34.21 -9.60 -75.77
CA PHE A 268 34.27 -10.85 -76.56
C PHE A 268 33.31 -10.87 -77.77
N LEU A 269 32.67 -9.75 -78.08
CA LEU A 269 31.66 -9.58 -79.15
C LEU A 269 32.02 -8.49 -80.18
N MET A 270 33.27 -8.01 -80.17
CA MET A 270 33.89 -7.17 -81.22
C MET A 270 34.97 -7.94 -81.96
#